data_AF-A0A925MNQ0-F1
#
_entry.id   AF-A0A925MNQ0-F1
#
_cell.length_a   1.000
_cell.length_b   1.000
_cell.length_c   1.000
_cell.angle_alpha   90.00
_cell.angle_beta   90.00
_cell.angle_gamma   90.00
#
_symmetry.space_group_name_H-M   'P 1'
#
loop_
_entity.id
_entity.type
_entity.pdbx_description
1 polymer ?
#
loop_
_entity_poly.entity_id
_entity_poly.type
_entity_poly.pdbx_seq_one_letter_code
_entity_poly.pdbx_strand_id
1 'polypeptide(L)'
;MTISHKSIYACLVLSVTQLPLAAAPSIARIWNEEILSAIRIDKPNPPVHARNLFHLGAAMYNAWAAYDSTAIGYLHHERVTSATPETSRLEAVSYAAYRILRKRYLASASAAATAAALDARMAALGYPISNTGTLGDTSAAIGNRIAATILAWGLGDGSNEAGGYADPLYVNSQPPL
;
A
#
# COMPACT_ATOMS: atom_id res chain seq x y z
N MET A 1 -35.60 25.43 -69.14
CA MET A 1 -36.45 25.45 -67.93
C MET A 1 -35.99 24.30 -67.04
N THR A 2 -35.04 24.54 -66.14
CA THR A 2 -34.41 23.51 -65.30
C THR A 2 -34.71 23.79 -63.83
N ILE A 3 -35.34 22.83 -63.16
CA ILE A 3 -35.78 22.91 -61.76
C ILE A 3 -34.62 22.45 -60.85
N SER A 4 -34.28 23.25 -59.85
CA SER A 4 -33.28 22.94 -58.81
C SER A 4 -33.98 22.38 -57.57
N HIS A 5 -33.59 21.18 -57.12
CA HIS A 5 -34.01 20.61 -55.84
C HIS A 5 -32.95 20.84 -54.76
N LYS A 6 -33.30 21.60 -53.72
CA LYS A 6 -32.49 21.75 -52.50
C LYS A 6 -32.96 20.73 -51.47
N SER A 7 -32.13 19.73 -51.17
CA SER A 7 -32.36 18.82 -50.04
C SER A 7 -31.83 19.48 -48.76
N ILE A 8 -32.71 19.66 -47.77
CA ILE A 8 -32.39 20.12 -46.42
C ILE A 8 -32.17 18.87 -45.57
N TYR A 9 -30.94 18.66 -45.11
CA TYR A 9 -30.63 17.62 -44.10
C TYR A 9 -30.75 18.22 -42.70
N ALA A 10 -31.71 17.74 -41.91
CA ALA A 10 -31.83 18.07 -40.50
C ALA A 10 -30.83 17.21 -39.70
N CYS A 11 -29.89 17.86 -39.02
CA CYS A 11 -28.90 17.21 -38.16
C CYS A 11 -29.48 17.05 -36.75
N LEU A 12 -29.79 15.81 -36.36
CA LEU A 12 -30.24 15.47 -35.01
C LEU A 12 -29.01 15.41 -34.08
N VAL A 13 -28.86 16.38 -33.19
CA VAL A 13 -27.77 16.38 -32.20
C VAL A 13 -28.22 15.54 -30.99
N LEU A 14 -27.71 14.30 -30.90
CA LEU A 14 -27.83 13.50 -29.68
C LEU A 14 -26.91 14.09 -28.60
N SER A 15 -27.49 14.64 -27.53
CA SER A 15 -26.74 15.07 -26.36
C SER A 15 -26.43 13.85 -25.49
N VAL A 16 -25.19 13.36 -25.54
CA VAL A 16 -24.70 12.29 -24.65
C VAL A 16 -24.38 12.92 -23.30
N THR A 17 -25.14 12.57 -22.27
CA THR A 17 -24.81 12.92 -20.88
C THR A 17 -23.59 12.13 -20.44
N GLN A 18 -22.43 12.79 -20.31
CA GLN A 18 -21.23 12.17 -19.75
C GLN A 18 -21.44 11.90 -18.25
N LEU A 19 -21.48 10.63 -17.85
CA LEU A 19 -21.37 10.25 -16.45
C LEU A 19 -19.95 10.61 -15.97
N PRO A 20 -19.78 11.15 -14.75
CA PRO A 20 -18.46 11.43 -14.21
C PRO A 20 -17.68 10.12 -14.09
N LEU A 21 -16.49 10.08 -14.71
CA LEU A 21 -15.55 8.97 -14.55
C LEU A 21 -15.18 8.87 -13.07
N ALA A 22 -15.29 7.68 -12.48
CA ALA A 22 -14.87 7.45 -11.10
C ALA A 22 -13.40 7.88 -10.95
N ALA A 23 -13.10 8.66 -9.91
CA ALA A 23 -11.74 9.13 -9.65
C ALA A 23 -10.78 7.94 -9.48
N ALA A 24 -9.57 8.06 -10.01
CA ALA A 24 -8.54 7.03 -9.85
C ALA A 24 -8.28 6.77 -8.36
N PRO A 25 -8.07 5.50 -7.95
CA PRO A 25 -7.81 5.18 -6.54
C PRO A 25 -6.50 5.82 -6.07
N SER A 26 -6.48 6.28 -4.83
CA SER A 26 -5.25 6.78 -4.20
C SER A 26 -4.22 5.66 -4.02
N ILE A 27 -2.94 6.02 -3.89
CA ILE A 27 -1.90 5.02 -3.65
C ILE A 27 -2.13 4.23 -2.35
N ALA A 28 -2.64 4.89 -1.31
CA ALA A 28 -3.01 4.22 -0.07
C ALA A 28 -4.15 3.21 -0.28
N ARG A 29 -5.14 3.55 -1.13
CA ARG A 29 -6.21 2.61 -1.48
C ARG A 29 -5.64 1.40 -2.24
N ILE A 30 -4.71 1.62 -3.16
CA ILE A 30 -4.05 0.53 -3.90
C ILE A 30 -3.37 -0.45 -2.93
N TRP A 31 -2.54 0.02 -2.00
CA TRP A 31 -1.86 -0.86 -1.04
C TRP A 31 -2.80 -1.50 -0.02
N ASN A 32 -3.90 -0.82 0.34
CA ASN A 32 -4.96 -1.43 1.13
C ASN A 32 -5.61 -2.62 0.40
N GLU A 33 -5.86 -2.51 -0.91
CA GLU A 33 -6.39 -3.64 -1.68
C GLU A 33 -5.38 -4.81 -1.75
N GLU A 34 -4.07 -4.53 -1.82
CA GLU A 34 -3.04 -5.58 -1.80
C GLU A 34 -3.04 -6.36 -0.48
N ILE A 35 -3.07 -5.69 0.69
CA ILE A 35 -3.15 -6.40 1.97
C ILE A 35 -4.49 -7.14 2.14
N LEU A 36 -5.61 -6.56 1.70
CA LEU A 36 -6.91 -7.22 1.78
C LEU A 36 -6.99 -8.44 0.85
N SER A 37 -6.30 -8.40 -0.29
CA SER A 37 -6.13 -9.56 -1.17
C SER A 37 -5.31 -10.64 -0.49
N ALA A 38 -4.19 -10.28 0.16
CA ALA A 38 -3.35 -11.21 0.90
C ALA A 38 -4.10 -11.88 2.07
N ILE A 39 -4.87 -11.12 2.86
CA ILE A 39 -5.70 -11.67 3.95
C ILE A 39 -6.70 -12.71 3.43
N ARG A 40 -7.34 -12.45 2.29
CA ARG A 40 -8.37 -13.33 1.71
C ARG A 40 -7.86 -14.72 1.33
N ILE A 41 -6.57 -14.85 1.03
CA ILE A 41 -5.96 -16.10 0.57
C ILE A 41 -5.09 -16.78 1.64
N ASP A 42 -4.92 -16.16 2.81
CA ASP A 42 -4.13 -16.69 3.92
C ASP A 42 -5.01 -17.41 4.94
N LYS A 43 -4.39 -18.12 5.89
CA LYS A 43 -5.09 -18.75 7.00
C LYS A 43 -5.76 -17.70 7.91
N PRO A 44 -6.90 -18.04 8.54
CA PRO A 44 -7.52 -17.17 9.54
C PRO A 44 -6.57 -16.93 10.72
N ASN A 45 -6.17 -15.67 10.91
CA ASN A 45 -5.38 -15.24 12.06
C ASN A 45 -5.72 -13.77 12.42
N PRO A 46 -6.90 -13.51 13.01
CA PRO A 46 -7.42 -12.15 13.17
C PRO A 46 -6.46 -11.17 13.88
N PRO A 47 -5.79 -11.52 14.98
CA PRO A 47 -4.87 -10.60 15.65
C PRO A 47 -3.66 -10.21 14.79
N VAL A 48 -3.06 -11.19 14.09
CA VAL A 48 -1.92 -10.94 13.21
C VAL A 48 -2.32 -10.10 12.01
N HIS A 49 -3.48 -10.37 11.40
CA HIS A 49 -4.00 -9.59 10.27
C HIS A 49 -4.31 -8.15 10.68
N ALA A 50 -4.92 -7.93 11.84
CA ALA A 50 -5.16 -6.58 12.38
C ALA A 50 -3.86 -5.81 12.62
N ARG A 51 -2.85 -6.47 13.20
CA ARG A 51 -1.51 -5.89 13.42
C ARG A 51 -0.82 -5.53 12.10
N ASN A 52 -0.95 -6.38 11.08
CA ASN A 52 -0.41 -6.10 9.75
C ASN A 52 -1.07 -4.87 9.10
N LEU A 53 -2.40 -4.74 9.22
CA LEU A 53 -3.16 -3.57 8.75
C LEU A 53 -2.71 -2.30 9.46
N PHE A 54 -2.51 -2.35 10.78
CA PHE A 54 -2.01 -1.22 11.56
C PHE A 54 -0.63 -0.77 11.08
N HIS A 55 0.33 -1.70 10.95
CA HIS A 55 1.67 -1.37 10.48
C HIS A 55 1.70 -0.80 9.07
N LEU A 56 0.87 -1.34 8.18
CA LEU A 56 0.72 -0.80 6.84
C LEU A 56 0.20 0.65 6.90
N GLY A 57 -0.90 0.89 7.61
CA GLY A 57 -1.49 2.21 7.75
C GLY A 57 -0.51 3.23 8.35
N ALA A 58 0.21 2.83 9.41
CA ALA A 58 1.27 3.63 9.99
C ALA A 58 2.36 3.94 8.95
N ALA A 59 2.88 2.94 8.23
CA ALA A 59 3.94 3.14 7.25
C ALA A 59 3.55 4.12 6.15
N MET A 60 2.34 3.98 5.60
CA MET A 60 1.82 4.90 4.60
C MET A 60 1.65 6.32 5.15
N TYR A 61 1.16 6.47 6.38
CA TYR A 61 1.02 7.77 7.02
C TYR A 61 2.37 8.45 7.28
N ASN A 62 3.34 7.73 7.84
CA ASN A 62 4.69 8.27 8.06
C ASN A 62 5.34 8.71 6.73
N ALA A 63 5.16 7.93 5.65
CA ALA A 63 5.72 8.28 4.33
C ALA A 63 5.05 9.49 3.69
N TRP A 64 3.73 9.64 3.88
CA TRP A 64 3.01 10.82 3.43
C TRP A 64 3.43 12.07 4.24
N ALA A 65 3.52 11.93 5.56
CA ALA A 65 3.87 13.01 6.49
C ALA A 65 5.28 13.56 6.26
N ALA A 66 6.22 12.73 5.77
CA ALA A 66 7.58 13.17 5.48
C ALA A 66 7.67 14.31 4.44
N TYR A 67 6.64 14.48 3.62
CA TYR A 67 6.53 15.54 2.62
C TYR A 67 5.47 16.58 2.96
N ASP A 68 4.86 16.51 4.13
CA ASP A 68 3.94 17.53 4.61
C ASP A 68 4.70 18.58 5.44
N SER A 69 4.26 19.83 5.40
CA SER A 69 4.92 20.92 6.13
C SER A 69 4.61 20.92 7.63
N THR A 70 3.53 20.26 8.04
CA THR A 70 2.98 20.34 9.40
C THR A 70 2.75 18.97 10.04
N ALA A 71 2.50 17.93 9.26
CA ALA A 71 2.23 16.61 9.78
C ALA A 71 3.46 16.02 10.48
N ILE A 72 3.20 15.31 11.58
CA ILE A 72 4.21 14.58 12.33
C ILE A 72 3.91 13.10 12.14
N GLY A 73 4.91 12.32 11.72
CA GLY A 73 4.77 10.88 11.60
C GLY A 73 4.35 10.21 12.92
N TYR A 74 3.83 8.99 12.85
CA TYR A 74 3.43 8.26 14.05
C TYR A 74 4.63 7.61 14.77
N LEU A 75 5.41 6.78 14.06
CA LEU A 75 6.57 6.06 14.63
C LEU A 75 7.92 6.53 14.06
N HIS A 76 7.90 7.16 12.89
CA HIS A 76 9.08 7.61 12.19
C HIS A 76 8.93 9.09 11.86
N HIS A 77 9.83 9.92 12.37
CA HIS A 77 9.79 11.37 12.20
C HIS A 77 10.93 11.78 11.29
N GLU A 78 10.59 12.07 10.04
CA GLU A 78 11.52 12.57 9.04
C GLU A 78 10.79 13.63 8.22
N ARG A 79 11.51 14.65 7.76
CA ARG A 79 10.94 15.66 6.86
C ARG A 79 11.91 15.96 5.74
N VAL A 80 11.39 15.97 4.51
CA VAL A 80 12.18 16.14 3.29
C VAL A 80 11.50 17.17 2.39
N THR A 81 12.31 18.01 1.75
CA THR A 81 11.84 18.94 0.72
C THR A 81 11.92 18.27 -0.65
N SER A 82 10.82 18.30 -1.39
CA SER A 82 10.75 17.84 -2.77
C SER A 82 10.15 18.93 -3.65
N ALA A 83 10.66 19.08 -4.88
CA ALA A 83 10.05 19.94 -5.88
C ALA A 83 8.69 19.38 -6.38
N THR A 84 8.44 18.08 -6.19
CA THR A 84 7.24 17.36 -6.63
C THR A 84 6.68 16.49 -5.49
N PRO A 85 6.23 17.11 -4.38
CA PRO A 85 5.89 16.38 -3.16
C PRO A 85 4.81 15.33 -3.36
N GLU A 86 3.81 15.56 -4.22
CA GLU A 86 2.79 14.55 -4.49
C GLU A 86 3.36 13.30 -5.15
N THR A 87 4.20 13.43 -6.19
CA THR A 87 4.84 12.29 -6.83
C THR A 87 5.80 11.57 -5.87
N SER A 88 6.58 12.31 -5.09
CA SER A 88 7.48 11.74 -4.09
C SER A 88 6.71 10.96 -3.00
N ARG A 89 5.54 11.44 -2.58
CA ARG A 89 4.66 10.71 -1.66
C ARG A 89 4.20 9.38 -2.24
N LEU A 90 3.78 9.35 -3.51
CA LEU A 90 3.33 8.10 -4.14
C LEU A 90 4.42 7.03 -4.10
N GLU A 91 5.66 7.41 -4.43
CA GLU A 91 6.81 6.51 -4.42
C GLU A 91 7.20 6.08 -3.00
N ALA A 92 7.33 7.02 -2.06
CA ALA A 92 7.73 6.71 -0.68
C ALA A 92 6.70 5.82 0.04
N VAL A 93 5.41 6.11 -0.13
CA VAL A 93 4.31 5.27 0.39
C VAL A 93 4.41 3.85 -0.19
N SER A 94 4.74 3.73 -1.48
CA SER A 94 4.82 2.44 -2.15
C SER A 94 5.98 1.59 -1.68
N TYR A 95 7.17 2.18 -1.54
CA TYR A 95 8.31 1.46 -0.96
C TYR A 95 8.03 1.08 0.50
N ALA A 96 7.47 1.97 1.31
CA ALA A 96 7.15 1.66 2.69
C ALA A 96 6.15 0.48 2.80
N ALA A 97 5.03 0.56 2.07
CA ALA A 97 4.01 -0.48 2.03
C ALA A 97 4.56 -1.82 1.53
N TYR A 98 5.29 -1.81 0.42
CA TYR A 98 5.89 -3.01 -0.17
C TYR A 98 6.79 -3.74 0.84
N ARG A 99 7.70 -3.02 1.51
CA ARG A 99 8.64 -3.60 2.46
C ARG A 99 7.94 -4.18 3.69
N ILE A 100 6.92 -3.49 4.22
CA ILE A 100 6.09 -4.02 5.30
C ILE A 100 5.43 -5.33 4.86
N LEU A 101 4.69 -5.32 3.76
CA LEU A 101 3.90 -6.48 3.33
C LEU A 101 4.78 -7.68 2.97
N ARG A 102 5.90 -7.46 2.26
CA ARG A 102 6.89 -8.51 1.96
C ARG A 102 7.42 -9.17 3.22
N LYS A 103 7.67 -8.39 4.28
CA LYS A 103 8.15 -8.93 5.56
C LYS A 103 7.05 -9.69 6.30
N ARG A 104 5.84 -9.10 6.41
CA ARG A 104 4.72 -9.68 7.19
C ARG A 104 4.22 -11.00 6.64
N TYR A 105 4.23 -11.17 5.32
CA TYR A 105 3.75 -12.38 4.66
C TYR A 105 4.86 -13.38 4.30
N LEU A 106 6.11 -13.15 4.73
CA LEU A 106 7.24 -14.01 4.35
C LEU A 106 7.07 -15.47 4.79
N ALA A 107 6.49 -15.70 5.97
CA ALA A 107 6.25 -17.02 6.55
C ALA A 107 4.77 -17.43 6.51
N SER A 108 3.97 -16.76 5.67
CA SER A 108 2.54 -17.05 5.50
C SER A 108 2.31 -18.30 4.63
N ALA A 109 1.15 -18.95 4.78
CA ALA A 109 0.74 -20.03 3.87
C ALA A 109 0.57 -19.52 2.42
N SER A 110 0.24 -18.23 2.25
CA SER A 110 0.07 -17.58 0.95
C SER A 110 1.32 -16.83 0.47
N ALA A 111 2.48 -17.03 1.11
CA ALA A 111 3.68 -16.21 0.91
C ALA A 111 4.05 -16.02 -0.57
N ALA A 112 4.08 -17.09 -1.37
CA ALA A 112 4.45 -17.03 -2.78
C ALA A 112 3.46 -16.22 -3.64
N ALA A 113 2.16 -16.44 -3.46
CA ALA A 113 1.12 -15.73 -4.19
C ALA A 113 1.08 -14.24 -3.82
N THR A 114 1.18 -13.94 -2.52
CA THR A 114 1.25 -12.57 -2.02
C THR A 114 2.51 -11.86 -2.54
N ALA A 115 3.67 -12.51 -2.47
CA ALA A 115 4.93 -12.00 -2.99
C ALA A 115 4.83 -11.60 -4.47
N ALA A 116 4.28 -12.47 -5.31
CA ALA A 116 4.11 -12.21 -6.73
C ALA A 116 3.17 -11.03 -7.02
N ALA A 117 2.06 -10.92 -6.28
CA ALA A 117 1.12 -9.80 -6.43
C ALA A 117 1.77 -8.46 -6.05
N LEU A 118 2.52 -8.41 -4.94
CA LEU A 118 3.23 -7.21 -4.49
C LEU A 118 4.33 -6.79 -5.48
N ASP A 119 5.07 -7.75 -6.05
CA ASP A 119 6.12 -7.49 -7.03
C ASP A 119 5.51 -6.96 -8.34
N ALA A 120 4.41 -7.54 -8.80
CA ALA A 120 3.65 -7.06 -9.95
C ALA A 120 3.09 -5.65 -9.72
N ARG A 121 2.64 -5.34 -8.49
CA ARG A 121 2.18 -4.00 -8.13
C ARG A 121 3.29 -2.96 -8.25
N MET A 122 4.47 -3.25 -7.70
CA MET A 122 5.64 -2.36 -7.81
C MET A 122 6.06 -2.17 -9.27
N ALA A 123 6.06 -3.24 -10.07
CA ALA A 123 6.34 -3.16 -11.50
C ALA A 123 5.33 -2.28 -12.25
N ALA A 124 4.02 -2.41 -11.96
CA ALA A 124 2.97 -1.60 -12.58
C ALA A 124 3.07 -0.10 -12.20
N LEU A 125 3.59 0.20 -11.01
CA LEU A 125 3.86 1.57 -10.56
C LEU A 125 5.19 2.13 -11.08
N GLY A 126 6.02 1.31 -11.73
CA GLY A 126 7.33 1.70 -12.24
C GLY A 126 8.42 1.82 -11.17
N TYR A 127 8.24 1.18 -10.01
CA TYR A 127 9.17 1.25 -8.88
C TYR A 127 10.02 -0.03 -8.79
N PRO A 128 11.35 0.03 -9.04
CA PRO A 128 12.20 -1.16 -8.97
C PRO A 128 12.28 -1.74 -7.56
N ILE A 129 11.87 -2.99 -7.38
CA ILE A 129 11.91 -3.68 -6.07
C ILE A 129 13.35 -3.88 -5.55
N SER A 130 14.33 -3.87 -6.44
CA SER A 130 15.77 -3.95 -6.14
C SER A 130 16.30 -2.70 -5.42
N ASN A 131 15.59 -1.57 -5.47
CA ASN A 131 15.99 -0.36 -4.75
C ASN A 131 15.71 -0.50 -3.26
N THR A 132 16.68 -1.02 -2.54
CA THR A 132 16.66 -1.29 -1.10
C THR A 132 17.45 -0.25 -0.29
N GLY A 133 18.01 0.75 -0.97
CA GLY A 133 18.83 1.78 -0.33
C GLY A 133 18.05 2.56 0.71
N THR A 134 18.73 2.97 1.78
CA THR A 134 18.19 3.75 2.90
C THR A 134 18.98 5.04 3.14
N LEU A 135 19.88 5.40 2.23
CA LEU A 135 20.73 6.58 2.33
C LEU A 135 20.24 7.69 1.41
N GLY A 136 20.34 8.94 1.89
CA GLY A 136 19.91 10.14 1.17
C GLY A 136 18.40 10.34 1.12
N ASP A 137 17.98 11.31 0.31
CA ASP A 137 16.62 11.88 0.37
C ASP A 137 15.72 11.44 -0.81
N THR A 138 16.10 10.35 -1.49
CA THR A 138 15.22 9.77 -2.52
C THR A 138 13.94 9.21 -1.88
N SER A 139 12.81 9.29 -2.57
CA SER A 139 11.54 8.80 -2.04
C SER A 139 11.58 7.31 -1.71
N ALA A 140 12.28 6.52 -2.53
CA ALA A 140 12.56 5.11 -2.23
C ALA A 140 13.34 4.93 -0.92
N ALA A 141 14.40 5.71 -0.70
CA ALA A 141 15.20 5.63 0.53
C ALA A 141 14.39 5.97 1.78
N ILE A 142 13.56 7.01 1.70
CA ILE A 142 12.64 7.42 2.77
C ILE A 142 11.64 6.30 3.07
N GLY A 143 10.96 5.77 2.04
CA GLY A 143 10.01 4.66 2.21
C GLY A 143 10.65 3.40 2.81
N ASN A 144 11.87 3.06 2.38
CA ASN A 144 12.64 1.95 2.92
C ASN A 144 13.02 2.16 4.40
N ARG A 145 13.46 3.37 4.79
CA ARG A 145 13.76 3.72 6.20
C ARG A 145 12.54 3.64 7.10
N ILE A 146 11.40 4.13 6.63
CA ILE A 146 10.14 4.08 7.37
C ILE A 146 9.72 2.64 7.62
N ALA A 147 9.76 1.80 6.58
CA ALA A 147 9.48 0.38 6.74
C ALA A 147 10.44 -0.29 7.73
N ALA A 148 11.75 -0.01 7.63
CA ALA A 148 12.74 -0.54 8.56
C ALA A 148 12.43 -0.14 10.02
N THR A 149 12.05 1.12 10.24
CA THR A 149 11.66 1.64 11.57
C THR A 149 10.46 0.89 12.14
N ILE A 150 9.40 0.73 11.35
CA ILE A 150 8.16 0.09 11.80
C ILE A 150 8.36 -1.42 12.01
N LEU A 151 9.13 -2.08 11.15
CA LEU A 151 9.46 -3.50 11.33
C LEU A 151 10.30 -3.71 12.59
N ALA A 152 11.29 -2.85 12.84
CA ALA A 152 12.10 -2.89 14.06
C ALA A 152 11.25 -2.65 15.31
N TRP A 153 10.38 -1.63 15.29
CA TRP A 153 9.45 -1.36 16.39
C TRP A 153 8.54 -2.57 16.67
N GLY A 154 7.99 -3.18 15.61
CA GLY A 154 7.11 -4.34 15.73
C GLY A 154 7.78 -5.56 16.38
N LEU A 155 9.10 -5.73 16.26
CA LEU A 155 9.77 -6.85 16.94
C LEU A 155 9.72 -6.74 18.48
N GLY A 156 9.53 -5.54 19.01
CA GLY A 156 9.48 -5.25 20.45
C GLY A 156 8.10 -4.85 20.99
N ASP A 157 7.04 -4.96 20.19
CA ASP A 157 5.69 -4.48 20.56
C ASP A 157 4.89 -5.43 21.48
N GLY A 158 5.52 -6.51 21.97
CA GLY A 158 4.89 -7.51 22.83
C GLY A 158 4.12 -8.61 22.08
N SER A 159 4.03 -8.55 20.75
CA SER A 159 3.28 -9.57 19.95
C SER A 159 3.96 -10.93 19.85
N ASN A 160 5.22 -11.06 20.29
CA ASN A 160 6.04 -12.27 20.14
C ASN A 160 6.15 -12.76 18.67
N GLU A 161 6.30 -11.83 17.72
CA GLU A 161 6.40 -12.17 16.30
C GLU A 161 7.53 -13.17 15.98
N ALA A 162 8.70 -13.01 16.59
CA ALA A 162 9.83 -13.92 16.40
C ALA A 162 9.53 -15.35 16.91
N GLY A 163 8.69 -15.47 17.94
CA GLY A 163 8.16 -16.73 18.46
C GLY A 163 6.89 -17.22 17.75
N GLY A 164 6.54 -16.66 16.58
CA GLY A 164 5.37 -17.07 15.82
C GLY A 164 4.04 -16.64 16.43
N TYR A 165 4.03 -15.58 17.25
CA TYR A 165 2.86 -15.06 17.95
C TYR A 165 2.27 -16.01 18.99
N ALA A 166 3.04 -17.00 19.45
CA ALA A 166 2.61 -17.90 20.52
C ALA A 166 2.49 -17.13 21.84
N ASP A 167 1.45 -17.45 22.62
CA ASP A 167 1.35 -17.02 24.02
C ASP A 167 2.25 -17.93 24.87
N PRO A 168 3.34 -17.41 25.47
CA PRO A 168 4.26 -18.22 26.27
C PRO A 168 3.66 -18.65 27.63
N LEU A 169 2.56 -18.04 28.06
CA LEU A 169 1.93 -18.32 29.36
C LEU A 169 0.70 -19.22 29.24
N TYR A 170 0.19 -19.45 28.02
CA TYR A 170 -0.98 -20.28 27.82
C TYR A 170 -0.68 -21.75 28.07
N VAL A 171 -1.47 -22.37 28.94
CA VAL A 171 -1.44 -23.81 29.20
C VAL A 171 -2.87 -24.34 29.05
N ASN A 172 -3.08 -25.30 28.15
CA ASN A 172 -4.36 -25.99 28.05
C ASN A 172 -4.50 -26.96 29.24
N SER A 173 -5.45 -26.69 30.14
CA SER A 173 -5.71 -27.55 31.31
C SER A 173 -6.59 -28.76 30.98
N GLN A 174 -7.14 -28.84 29.77
CA GLN A 174 -7.99 -29.92 29.31
C GLN A 174 -7.19 -30.89 28.42
N PRO A 175 -7.43 -32.21 28.50
CA PRO A 175 -6.82 -33.16 27.57
C PRO A 175 -7.27 -32.88 26.12
N PRO A 176 -6.49 -33.28 25.10
CA PRO A 176 -6.93 -33.24 23.71
C PRO A 176 -8.23 -34.04 23.54
N LEU A 177 -9.13 -33.55 22.70
CA LEU A 177 -10.34 -34.26 22.29
C LEU A 177 -10.00 -35.45 21.38
#